data_AF-A0A7W1Z821-F1
#
_entry.id   AF-A0A7W1Z821-F1
#
_cell.length_a   1.000
_cell.length_b   1.000
_cell.length_c   1.000
_cell.angle_alpha   90.00
_cell.angle_beta   90.00
_cell.angle_gamma   90.00
#
_symmetry.space_group_name_H-M   'P 1'
#
loop_
_entity.id
_entity.type
_entity.pdbx_description
1 polymer ?
#
loop_
_entity_poly.entity_id
_entity_poly.type
_entity_poly.pdbx_seq_one_letter_code
_entity_poly.pdbx_strand_id
1 'polypeptide(L)'
;MVLAMVYCGNDAEQTKETDPPIIENKYLNHSDTARYVGMSQCKLCHQSIYDSFIETGMGKSFDHASKQKSSAKMDKHTVIYDKFKDFYYHPFWDGDRLKIMEFRLQGKDTIFKRIEKVDYIVGSGQHTNSHIYST
;
A
#
# COMPACT_ATOMS: atom_id res chain seq x y z
N MET A 1 68.10 18.40 44.67
CA MET A 1 67.31 18.65 43.44
C MET A 1 66.17 17.63 43.44
N VAL A 2 65.02 18.02 43.98
CA VAL A 2 63.86 17.12 44.15
C VAL A 2 62.95 17.33 42.93
N LEU A 3 62.82 16.29 42.11
CA LEU A 3 61.99 16.29 40.91
C LEU A 3 60.55 15.99 41.36
N ALA A 4 59.68 16.99 41.35
CA ALA A 4 58.24 16.79 41.56
C ALA A 4 57.61 16.33 40.24
N MET A 5 57.18 15.07 40.16
CA MET A 5 56.32 14.60 39.07
C MET A 5 54.87 14.93 39.41
N VAL A 6 54.29 15.86 38.66
CA VAL A 6 52.84 16.09 38.66
C VAL A 6 52.21 15.03 37.77
N TYR A 7 51.46 14.11 38.38
CA TYR A 7 50.64 13.14 37.65
C TYR A 7 49.23 13.73 37.50
N CYS A 8 48.87 14.19 36.31
CA CYS A 8 47.47 14.42 35.97
C CYS A 8 46.81 13.05 35.81
N GLY A 9 46.04 12.63 36.81
CA GLY A 9 45.04 11.60 36.60
C GLY A 9 44.05 12.12 35.57
N ASN A 10 43.95 11.45 34.41
CA ASN A 10 42.74 11.55 33.62
C ASN A 10 41.64 10.91 34.47
N ASP A 11 40.84 11.75 35.12
CA ASP A 11 39.49 11.35 35.47
C ASP A 11 38.78 11.10 34.14
N ALA A 12 38.83 9.85 33.68
CA ALA A 12 37.91 9.40 32.67
C ALA A 12 36.53 9.60 33.27
N GLU A 13 35.88 10.71 32.90
CA GLU A 13 34.45 10.87 33.07
C GLU A 13 33.82 9.62 32.51
N GLN A 14 33.30 8.76 33.39
CA GLN A 14 32.40 7.71 32.99
C GLN A 14 31.21 8.43 32.37
N THR A 15 31.21 8.53 31.05
CA THR A 15 30.01 8.80 30.28
C THR A 15 29.04 7.71 30.67
N LYS A 16 28.17 7.97 31.65
CA LYS A 16 26.94 7.21 31.80
C LYS A 16 26.28 7.30 30.43
N GLU A 17 26.21 6.16 29.74
CA GLU A 17 25.26 6.00 28.64
C GLU A 17 23.91 6.38 29.23
N THR A 18 23.49 7.61 28.99
CA THR A 18 22.14 8.04 29.31
C THR A 18 21.27 7.24 28.36
N ASP A 19 20.52 6.28 28.92
CA ASP A 19 19.46 5.61 28.18
C ASP A 19 18.69 6.67 27.39
N PRO A 20 18.41 6.41 26.10
CA PRO A 20 17.68 7.36 25.28
C PRO A 20 16.38 7.75 26.00
N PRO A 21 15.94 9.01 25.87
CA PRO A 21 14.75 9.49 26.57
C PRO A 21 13.59 8.55 26.24
N ILE A 22 12.97 7.99 27.28
CA ILE A 22 11.75 7.19 27.15
C ILE A 22 10.68 8.15 26.62
N ILE A 23 10.49 8.17 25.30
CA ILE A 23 9.35 8.87 24.70
C ILE A 23 8.14 8.04 25.05
N GLU A 24 7.45 8.43 26.11
CA GLU A 24 6.19 7.83 26.50
C GLU A 24 5.19 8.06 25.35
N ASN A 25 5.02 7.03 24.52
CA ASN A 25 4.09 7.08 23.41
C ASN A 25 2.67 7.20 23.97
N LYS A 26 2.08 8.40 23.86
CA LYS A 26 0.70 8.70 24.25
C LYS A 26 -0.32 7.67 23.72
N TYR A 27 -0.01 7.03 22.59
CA TYR A 27 -0.80 5.98 21.98
C TYR A 27 0.03 4.69 21.86
N LEU A 28 -0.46 3.60 22.46
CA LEU A 28 0.25 2.31 22.50
C LEU A 28 0.57 1.76 21.11
N ASN A 29 -0.29 2.05 20.11
CA ASN A 29 -0.10 1.62 18.72
C ASN A 29 1.04 2.36 17.99
N HIS A 30 1.69 3.34 18.61
CA HIS A 30 2.89 4.00 18.07
C HIS A 30 4.20 3.37 18.57
N SER A 31 4.14 2.35 19.43
CA SER A 31 5.34 1.60 19.80
C SER A 31 5.97 0.96 18.56
N ASP A 32 7.29 1.03 18.49
CA ASP A 32 8.15 0.30 17.56
C ASP A 32 7.95 -1.22 17.55
N THR A 33 7.43 -1.77 18.66
CA THR A 33 7.07 -3.19 18.77
C THR A 33 5.69 -3.51 18.20
N ALA A 34 4.81 -2.52 18.01
CA ALA A 34 3.48 -2.74 17.47
C ALA A 34 3.56 -3.07 15.97
N ARG A 35 2.95 -4.20 15.56
CA ARG A 35 2.95 -4.64 14.16
C ARG A 35 1.56 -4.99 13.68
N TYR A 36 1.35 -4.81 12.37
CA TYR A 36 0.15 -5.29 11.71
C TYR A 36 0.20 -6.81 11.59
N VAL A 37 -0.73 -7.50 12.25
CA VAL A 37 -0.78 -8.98 12.30
C VAL A 37 -1.73 -9.60 11.29
N GLY A 38 -2.52 -8.78 10.59
CA GLY A 38 -3.56 -9.24 9.67
C GLY A 38 -4.82 -9.75 10.37
N MET A 39 -5.96 -9.64 9.67
CA MET A 39 -7.27 -10.02 10.24
C MET A 39 -7.40 -11.52 10.55
N SER A 40 -6.55 -12.37 9.96
CA SER A 40 -6.56 -13.81 10.20
C SER A 40 -6.22 -14.16 11.65
N GLN A 41 -5.35 -13.38 12.31
CA GLN A 41 -5.05 -13.57 13.73
C GLN A 41 -6.24 -13.20 14.61
N CYS A 42 -6.93 -12.10 14.28
CA CYS A 42 -8.12 -11.66 15.01
C CYS A 42 -9.28 -12.66 14.88
N LYS A 43 -9.44 -13.26 13.68
CA LYS A 43 -10.49 -14.24 13.37
C LYS A 43 -10.49 -15.45 14.33
N LEU A 44 -9.32 -15.88 14.79
CA LEU A 44 -9.18 -17.06 15.66
C LEU A 44 -9.99 -16.95 16.95
N CYS A 45 -10.13 -15.73 17.50
CA CYS A 45 -10.92 -15.45 18.70
C CYS A 45 -12.23 -14.69 18.39
N HIS A 46 -12.31 -13.97 17.27
CA HIS A 46 -13.42 -13.09 16.92
C HIS A 46 -14.06 -13.44 15.57
N GLN A 47 -14.49 -14.70 15.45
CA GLN A 47 -15.05 -15.25 14.22
C GLN A 47 -16.29 -14.47 13.70
N SER A 48 -17.27 -14.16 14.56
CA SER A 48 -18.49 -13.44 14.15
C SER A 48 -18.24 -12.00 13.67
N ILE A 49 -17.27 -11.32 14.29
CA ILE A 49 -16.84 -9.98 13.85
C ILE A 49 -16.18 -10.09 12.49
N TYR A 50 -15.29 -11.07 12.30
CA TYR A 50 -14.66 -11.31 11.01
C TYR A 50 -15.71 -11.56 9.92
N ASP A 51 -16.66 -12.46 10.16
CA ASP A 51 -17.68 -12.84 9.18
C ASP A 51 -18.55 -11.66 8.75
N SER A 52 -18.91 -10.77 9.68
CA SER A 52 -19.66 -9.56 9.33
C SER A 52 -18.77 -8.50 8.67
N PHE A 53 -17.54 -8.32 9.15
CA PHE A 53 -16.62 -7.28 8.67
C PHE A 53 -16.23 -7.47 7.21
N ILE A 54 -15.88 -8.69 6.79
CA ILE A 54 -15.45 -8.98 5.40
C ILE A 54 -16.55 -8.69 4.38
N GLU A 55 -17.81 -8.65 4.82
CA GLU A 55 -18.95 -8.34 3.95
C GLU A 55 -19.20 -6.84 3.78
N THR A 56 -18.64 -6.02 4.68
CA THR A 56 -18.79 -4.55 4.64
C THR A 56 -18.04 -3.91 3.48
N GLY A 57 -18.42 -2.68 3.10
CA GLY A 57 -17.66 -1.90 2.12
C GLY A 57 -16.21 -1.65 2.54
N MET A 58 -15.95 -1.51 3.85
CA MET A 58 -14.59 -1.36 4.39
C MET A 58 -13.79 -2.65 4.26
N GLY A 59 -14.37 -3.80 4.64
CA GLY A 59 -13.73 -5.11 4.47
C GLY A 59 -13.43 -5.43 3.00
N LYS A 60 -14.29 -4.95 2.10
CA LYS A 60 -14.12 -5.04 0.64
C LYS A 60 -13.37 -3.85 0.04
N SER A 61 -12.66 -3.02 0.80
CA SER A 61 -12.04 -1.81 0.26
C SER A 61 -10.69 -2.02 -0.43
N PHE A 62 -10.01 -3.15 -0.23
CA PHE A 62 -8.69 -3.38 -0.82
C PHE A 62 -8.46 -4.87 -1.00
N ASP A 63 -8.01 -5.28 -2.18
CA ASP A 63 -7.56 -6.66 -2.43
C ASP A 63 -6.69 -6.71 -3.69
N HIS A 64 -6.05 -7.86 -3.95
CA HIS A 64 -5.42 -8.15 -5.23
C HIS A 64 -6.41 -8.08 -6.39
N ALA A 65 -5.90 -7.70 -7.56
CA ALA A 65 -6.68 -7.66 -8.78
C ALA A 65 -7.07 -9.08 -9.23
N SER A 66 -8.30 -9.48 -8.90
CA SER A 66 -8.90 -10.76 -9.26
C SER A 66 -10.28 -10.58 -9.87
N LYS A 67 -10.77 -11.59 -10.62
CA LYS A 67 -12.11 -11.56 -11.22
C LYS A 67 -13.21 -11.49 -10.16
N GLN A 68 -12.97 -12.13 -9.02
CA GLN A 68 -13.88 -12.14 -7.86
C GLN A 68 -13.97 -10.75 -7.22
N LYS A 69 -12.84 -10.03 -7.17
CA LYS A 69 -12.77 -8.70 -6.59
C LYS A 69 -13.35 -7.62 -7.52
N SER A 70 -13.11 -7.75 -8.82
CA SER A 70 -13.44 -6.69 -9.77
C SER A 70 -14.95 -6.53 -9.90
N SER A 71 -15.44 -5.34 -9.56
CA SER A 71 -16.82 -4.92 -9.85
C SER A 71 -16.98 -4.25 -11.22
N ALA A 72 -15.88 -4.09 -11.97
CA ALA A 72 -15.88 -3.39 -13.25
C ALA A 72 -16.46 -4.28 -14.34
N LYS A 73 -17.38 -3.72 -15.13
CA LYS A 73 -17.77 -4.33 -16.42
C LYS A 73 -16.64 -4.07 -17.41
N MET A 74 -16.00 -5.13 -17.88
CA MET A 74 -14.85 -5.08 -18.79
C MET A 74 -15.19 -5.94 -20.02
N ASP A 75 -16.05 -5.40 -20.87
CA ASP A 75 -16.36 -6.00 -22.16
C ASP A 75 -15.45 -5.42 -23.26
N LYS A 76 -15.49 -6.02 -24.45
CA LYS A 76 -14.69 -5.58 -25.61
C LYS A 76 -14.98 -4.13 -26.05
N HIS A 77 -16.09 -3.56 -25.61
CA HIS A 77 -16.52 -2.21 -25.97
C HIS A 77 -16.30 -1.19 -24.85
N THR A 78 -15.78 -1.63 -23.70
CA THR A 78 -15.48 -0.77 -22.55
C THR A 78 -14.23 0.03 -22.86
N VAL A 79 -14.42 1.21 -23.44
CA VAL A 79 -13.35 2.16 -23.74
C VAL A 79 -13.68 3.48 -23.08
N ILE A 80 -12.79 3.95 -22.22
CA ILE A 80 -12.91 5.23 -21.51
C ILE A 80 -12.03 6.23 -22.24
N TYR A 81 -12.58 7.39 -22.61
CA TYR A 81 -11.81 8.47 -23.21
C TYR A 81 -11.59 9.60 -22.20
N ASP A 82 -10.33 9.95 -21.97
CA ASP A 82 -9.90 11.11 -21.19
C ASP A 82 -9.62 12.28 -22.12
N LYS A 83 -10.59 13.20 -22.20
CA LYS A 83 -10.53 14.40 -23.04
C LYS A 83 -9.41 15.37 -22.68
N PHE A 84 -8.86 15.31 -21.46
CA PHE A 84 -7.86 16.28 -21.00
C PHE A 84 -6.45 15.82 -21.34
N LYS A 85 -6.21 14.51 -21.33
CA LYS A 85 -4.91 13.93 -21.71
C LYS A 85 -4.88 13.36 -23.12
N ASP A 86 -6.02 13.36 -23.81
CA ASP A 86 -6.22 12.74 -25.11
C ASP A 86 -5.73 11.28 -25.11
N PHE A 87 -6.29 10.49 -24.19
CA PHE A 87 -6.00 9.05 -24.09
C PHE A 87 -7.28 8.24 -24.01
N TYR A 88 -7.20 7.04 -24.56
CA TYR A 88 -8.19 5.99 -24.42
C TYR A 88 -7.66 4.93 -23.47
N TYR A 89 -8.54 4.40 -22.62
CA TYR A 89 -8.24 3.33 -21.68
C TYR A 89 -9.20 2.18 -21.92
N HIS A 90 -8.65 1.00 -22.18
CA HIS A 90 -9.41 -0.23 -22.34
C HIS A 90 -8.92 -1.25 -21.30
N PRO A 91 -9.71 -1.51 -20.23
CA PRO A 91 -9.42 -2.58 -19.29
C PRO A 91 -9.82 -3.94 -19.88
N PHE A 92 -8.98 -4.96 -19.70
CA PHE A 92 -9.25 -6.31 -20.18
C PHE A 92 -8.54 -7.37 -19.33
N TRP A 93 -9.10 -8.58 -19.33
CA TRP A 93 -8.48 -9.75 -18.73
C TRP A 93 -7.59 -10.47 -19.74
N ASP A 94 -6.33 -10.70 -19.37
CA ASP A 94 -5.40 -11.59 -20.06
C ASP A 94 -5.13 -12.80 -19.17
N GLY A 95 -5.90 -13.86 -19.38
CA GLY A 95 -6.02 -14.98 -18.44
C GLY A 95 -6.67 -14.51 -17.13
N ASP A 96 -5.91 -14.58 -16.04
CA ASP A 96 -6.32 -14.09 -14.70
C ASP A 96 -5.65 -12.79 -14.30
N ARG A 97 -4.96 -12.13 -15.24
CA ARG A 97 -4.31 -10.84 -15.01
C ARG A 97 -5.18 -9.74 -15.56
N LEU A 98 -5.57 -8.81 -14.70
CA LEU A 98 -6.21 -7.59 -15.13
C LEU A 98 -5.16 -6.65 -15.75
N LYS A 99 -5.43 -6.17 -16.96
CA LYS A 99 -4.58 -5.21 -17.67
C LYS A 99 -5.38 -4.01 -18.12
N ILE A 100 -4.72 -2.87 -18.21
CA ILE A 100 -5.28 -1.65 -18.79
C ILE A 100 -4.41 -1.27 -19.98
N MET A 101 -5.01 -1.23 -21.17
CA MET A 101 -4.40 -0.67 -22.36
C MET A 101 -4.71 0.82 -22.43
N GLU A 102 -3.68 1.64 -22.31
CA GLU A 102 -3.72 3.07 -22.56
C GLU A 102 -3.19 3.35 -23.96
N PHE A 103 -3.94 4.10 -24.78
CA PHE A 103 -3.57 4.36 -26.17
C PHE A 103 -4.04 5.72 -26.68
N ARG A 104 -3.40 6.22 -27.73
CA ARG A 104 -3.83 7.42 -28.48
C ARG A 104 -4.06 7.10 -29.94
N LEU A 105 -4.98 7.84 -30.56
CA LEU A 105 -5.30 7.70 -31.96
C LEU A 105 -4.99 9.00 -32.71
N GLN A 106 -4.51 8.89 -33.95
CA GLN A 106 -4.51 9.96 -34.93
C GLN A 106 -5.39 9.51 -36.11
N GLY A 107 -6.61 10.03 -36.16
CA GLY A 107 -7.62 9.51 -37.08
C GLY A 107 -8.00 8.07 -36.73
N LYS A 108 -7.59 7.11 -37.57
CA LYS A 108 -7.84 5.67 -37.33
C LYS A 108 -6.60 4.92 -36.84
N ASP A 109 -5.44 5.56 -36.85
CA ASP A 109 -4.17 4.92 -36.54
C ASP A 109 -3.81 5.08 -35.07
N THR A 110 -3.31 4.01 -34.44
CA THR A 110 -2.83 4.06 -33.05
C THR A 110 -1.40 4.58 -33.03
N ILE A 111 -1.20 5.78 -32.49
CA ILE A 111 0.12 6.45 -32.43
C ILE A 111 0.87 6.21 -31.12
N PHE A 112 0.16 5.79 -30.07
CA PHE A 112 0.74 5.43 -28.78
C PHE A 112 -0.03 4.26 -28.19
N LYS A 113 0.68 3.33 -27.55
CA LYS A 113 0.09 2.19 -26.87
C LYS A 113 0.98 1.75 -25.71
N ARG A 114 0.37 1.60 -24.55
CA ARG A 114 0.96 1.06 -23.33
C ARG A 114 -0.02 0.09 -22.69
N ILE A 115 0.50 -1.01 -22.15
CA ILE A 115 -0.31 -2.01 -21.46
C ILE A 115 0.30 -2.23 -20.09
N GLU A 116 -0.45 -1.88 -19.05
CA GLU A 116 -0.04 -2.07 -17.66
C GLU A 116 -0.87 -3.16 -17.00
N LYS A 117 -0.21 -3.97 -16.17
CA LYS A 117 -0.88 -4.95 -15.31
C LYS A 117 -1.35 -4.25 -14.04
N VAL A 118 -2.59 -4.51 -13.63
CA VAL A 118 -3.10 -4.08 -12.33
C VAL A 118 -2.75 -5.14 -11.29
N ASP A 119 -2.21 -4.72 -10.16
CA ASP A 119 -1.85 -5.59 -9.05
C ASP A 119 -2.91 -5.58 -7.93
N TYR A 120 -3.54 -4.42 -7.70
CA TYR A 120 -4.51 -4.22 -6.63
C TYR A 120 -5.74 -3.45 -7.10
N ILE A 121 -6.88 -3.76 -6.51
CA ILE A 121 -8.14 -3.05 -6.68
C ILE A 121 -8.51 -2.41 -5.35
N VAL A 122 -8.81 -1.12 -5.40
CA VAL A 122 -9.19 -0.31 -4.24
C VAL A 122 -10.62 0.19 -4.40
N GLY A 123 -11.39 0.06 -3.34
CA GLY A 123 -12.80 0.35 -3.26
C GLY A 123 -13.67 -0.91 -3.28
N SER A 124 -14.86 -0.77 -2.72
CA SER A 124 -15.88 -1.83 -2.63
C SER A 124 -16.72 -1.97 -3.91
N GLY A 125 -16.47 -1.14 -4.92
CA GLY A 125 -17.28 -1.06 -6.12
C GLY A 125 -18.58 -0.26 -6.00
N GLN A 126 -18.96 0.19 -4.79
CA GLN A 126 -20.15 1.05 -4.59
C GLN A 126 -19.85 2.53 -4.85
N HIS A 127 -18.79 3.06 -4.22
CA HIS A 127 -18.40 4.47 -4.34
C HIS A 127 -17.10 4.67 -5.13
N THR A 128 -16.25 3.65 -5.19
CA THR A 128 -14.93 3.74 -5.82
C THR A 128 -14.51 2.38 -6.35
N ASN A 129 -13.84 2.39 -7.50
CA ASN A 129 -13.17 1.24 -8.09
C ASN A 129 -11.89 1.74 -8.78
N SER A 130 -10.83 1.86 -7.98
CA SER A 130 -9.52 2.31 -8.39
C SER A 130 -8.60 1.11 -8.62
N HIS A 131 -7.67 1.27 -9.56
CA HIS A 131 -6.77 0.21 -9.98
C HIS A 131 -5.33 0.71 -9.78
N ILE A 132 -4.53 -0.06 -9.04
CA ILE A 132 -3.15 0.26 -8.73
C ILE A 132 -2.24 -0.78 -9.37
N TYR A 133 -1.18 -0.31 -10.02
CA TYR A 133 -0.07 -1.11 -10.49
C TYR A 133 1.17 -0.74 -9.66
N SER A 134 1.99 -1.74 -9.35
CA SER A 134 3.29 -1.55 -8.71
C SER A 134 4.38 -1.71 -9.76
N THR A 135 5.23 -0.68 -9.87
CA THR A 135 6.42 -0.70 -10.71
C THR A 135 7.61 -1.29 -9.97
#